data_AF-A0A1F3VS18-F1
#
_entry.id   AF-A0A1F3VS18-F1
#
_cell.length_a   1.000
_cell.length_b   1.000
_cell.length_c   1.000
_cell.angle_alpha   90.00
_cell.angle_beta   90.00
_cell.angle_gamma   90.00
#
_symmetry.space_group_name_H-M   'P 1'
#
loop_
_entity.id
_entity.type
_entity.pdbx_description
1 polymer ?
#
loop_
_entity_poly.entity_id
_entity_poly.type
_entity_poly.pdbx_seq_one_letter_code
_entity_poly.pdbx_strand_id
1 'polypeptide(L)' 'MKNETENKLTPPQMSPYIFTVLLLGFGLWCFWDGWMTTDPEMLKHANFNRVLSAILLPWGIYDFFKLRKKQKHKKEADDK' A
#
# COMPACT_ATOMS: atom_id res chain seq x y z
N MET A 1 2.85 -29.67 37.67
CA MET A 1 2.18 -28.62 36.85
C MET A 1 3.23 -27.58 36.47
N LYS A 2 3.83 -27.70 35.29
CA LYS A 2 4.73 -26.66 34.74
C LYS A 2 3.91 -25.90 33.70
N ASN A 3 3.77 -24.61 33.94
CA ASN A 3 2.91 -23.70 33.21
C ASN A 3 3.43 -23.55 31.78
N GLU A 4 2.62 -23.96 30.81
CA GLU A 4 2.85 -23.71 29.39
C GLU A 4 2.82 -22.21 29.16
N THR A 5 3.99 -21.63 29.01
CA THR A 5 4.15 -20.21 28.69
C THR A 5 3.64 -20.04 27.27
N GLU A 6 2.44 -19.48 27.17
CA GLU A 6 1.76 -19.10 25.94
C GLU A 6 2.72 -18.26 25.09
N ASN A 7 3.43 -18.91 24.16
CA ASN A 7 4.24 -18.24 23.16
C ASN A 7 3.24 -17.62 22.18
N LYS A 8 2.69 -16.45 22.55
CA LYS A 8 2.05 -15.57 21.59
C LYS A 8 3.14 -15.13 20.63
N LEU A 9 3.38 -15.96 19.63
CA LEU A 9 4.03 -15.61 18.38
C LEU A 9 3.27 -14.37 17.90
N THR A 10 3.79 -13.21 18.25
CA THR A 10 3.27 -11.94 17.76
C THR A 10 3.34 -12.08 16.25
N PRO A 11 2.21 -12.02 15.54
CA PRO A 11 2.21 -12.27 14.11
C PRO A 11 3.24 -11.33 13.48
N PRO A 12 4.11 -11.85 12.59
CA PRO A 12 5.19 -11.05 12.02
C PRO A 12 4.59 -9.74 11.52
N GLN A 13 5.01 -8.63 12.13
CA GLN A 13 4.51 -7.32 11.78
C GLN A 13 5.09 -7.00 10.39
N MET A 14 4.39 -7.43 9.34
CA MET A 14 4.66 -6.99 7.97
C MET A 14 4.75 -5.47 8.01
N SER A 15 5.82 -4.92 7.41
CA SER A 15 6.06 -3.48 7.46
C SER A 15 4.78 -2.75 6.99
N PRO A 16 4.23 -1.85 7.82
CA PRO A 16 2.91 -1.27 7.62
C PRO A 16 2.82 -0.46 6.33
N TYR A 17 3.96 -0.16 5.70
CA TYR A 17 4.07 0.61 4.48
C TYR A 17 4.26 -0.23 3.21
N ILE A 18 4.53 -1.54 3.31
CA ILE A 18 4.77 -2.39 2.13
C ILE A 18 3.58 -2.33 1.18
N PHE A 19 2.37 -2.51 1.72
CA PHE A 19 1.14 -2.48 0.93
C PHE A 19 0.95 -1.14 0.23
N THR A 20 1.16 -0.04 0.95
CA THR A 20 0.98 1.32 0.42
C THR A 20 2.03 1.69 -0.62
N VAL A 21 3.29 1.28 -0.42
CA VAL A 21 4.38 1.50 -1.39
C VAL A 21 4.12 0.69 -2.66
N LEU A 22 3.67 -0.56 -2.52
CA LEU A 22 3.22 -1.37 -3.66
C LEU A 22 2.05 -0.70 -4.38
N LEU A 23 1.05 -0.19 -3.66
CA LEU A 23 -0.11 0.49 -4.23
C LEU A 23 0.29 1.74 -5.01
N LEU A 24 1.13 2.60 -4.41
CA LEU A 24 1.59 3.83 -5.04
C LEU A 24 2.50 3.54 -6.23
N GLY A 25 3.44 2.59 -6.09
CA GLY A 25 4.33 2.17 -7.17
C GLY A 25 3.56 1.56 -8.35
N PHE A 26 2.61 0.67 -8.06
CA PHE A 26 1.76 0.06 -9.08
C PHE A 26 0.80 1.09 -9.72
N GLY A 27 0.28 2.04 -8.94
CA GLY A 27 -0.54 3.14 -9.43
C GLY A 27 0.24 4.09 -10.35
N LEU A 28 1.49 4.44 -9.99
CA LEU A 28 2.38 5.24 -10.84
C LEU A 28 2.76 4.48 -12.11
N TRP A 29 3.00 3.17 -12.00
CA TRP A 29 3.28 2.32 -13.16
C TRP A 29 2.09 2.26 -14.12
N CYS A 30 0.88 2.03 -13.61
CA CYS A 30 -0.34 2.08 -14.41
C CYS A 30 -0.59 3.45 -15.04
N PHE A 31 -0.23 4.53 -14.35
CA PHE A 31 -0.32 5.88 -14.91
C PHE A 31 0.63 6.05 -16.11
N TRP A 32 1.89 5.62 -15.93
CA TRP A 32 2.89 5.63 -17.00
C TRP A 32 2.43 4.78 -18.20
N ASP A 33 2.00 3.55 -17.95
CA ASP A 33 1.59 2.62 -19.00
C ASP A 33 0.23 2.99 -19.64
N GLY A 34 -0.63 3.71 -18.92
CA GLY A 34 -1.90 4.19 -19.44
C GLY A 34 -1.79 5.48 -20.27
N TRP A 35 -0.85 6.38 -19.95
CA TRP A 35 -0.73 7.70 -20.58
C TRP A 35 0.50 7.87 -21.49
N MET A 36 1.65 7.26 -21.15
CA MET A 36 2.91 7.46 -21.88
C MET A 36 3.19 6.34 -22.90
N THR A 37 2.65 5.13 -22.72
CA THR A 37 2.80 4.03 -23.69
C THR A 37 2.04 4.33 -24.98
N THR A 38 2.72 4.17 -26.13
CA THR A 38 2.16 4.41 -27.48
C THR A 38 1.97 3.11 -28.28
N ASP A 39 2.13 1.96 -27.65
CA ASP A 39 1.99 0.67 -28.31
C ASP A 39 0.52 0.38 -28.71
N PRO A 40 0.24 0.11 -29.99
CA PRO A 40 -1.13 -0.03 -30.50
C PRO A 40 -1.87 -1.25 -29.94
N GLU A 41 -1.16 -2.31 -29.54
CA GLU A 41 -1.75 -3.49 -28.89
C GLU A 41 -2.13 -3.21 -27.42
N MET A 42 -1.32 -2.39 -26.74
CA MET A 42 -1.52 -1.97 -25.35
C MET A 42 -2.61 -0.90 -25.21
N LEU A 43 -2.88 -0.11 -26.26
CA LEU A 43 -3.98 0.88 -26.28
C LEU A 43 -5.36 0.26 -26.03
N LYS A 44 -5.55 -1.01 -26.42
CA LYS A 44 -6.81 -1.74 -26.15
C LYS A 44 -7.06 -1.93 -24.65
N HIS A 45 -6.00 -2.03 -23.85
CA HIS A 45 -6.05 -2.18 -22.40
C HIS A 45 -5.67 -0.91 -21.63
N ALA A 46 -5.18 0.12 -22.32
CA ALA A 46 -4.76 1.39 -21.72
C ALA A 46 -5.87 2.07 -20.91
N ASN A 47 -7.14 1.91 -21.28
CA ASN A 47 -8.26 2.43 -20.49
C ASN A 47 -8.32 1.79 -19.09
N PHE A 48 -7.98 0.51 -18.96
CA PHE A 48 -7.96 -0.18 -17.68
C PHE A 48 -6.83 0.36 -16.78
N ASN A 49 -5.64 0.57 -17.35
CA ASN A 49 -4.50 1.15 -16.62
C ASN A 49 -4.74 2.62 -16.24
N ARG A 50 -5.40 3.41 -17.10
CA ARG A 50 -5.84 4.77 -16.78
C ARG A 50 -6.81 4.80 -15.61
N VAL A 51 -7.87 4.00 -15.65
CA VAL A 51 -8.88 3.93 -14.58
C VAL A 51 -8.27 3.40 -13.29
N LEU A 52 -7.46 2.33 -13.37
CA LEU A 52 -6.72 1.80 -12.22
C LEU A 52 -5.84 2.89 -11.61
N SER A 53 -5.03 3.60 -12.39
CA SER A 53 -4.15 4.64 -11.87
C SER A 53 -4.93 5.78 -11.21
N ALA A 54 -6.06 6.20 -11.79
CA ALA A 54 -6.91 7.25 -11.25
C ALA A 54 -7.58 6.86 -9.93
N ILE A 55 -7.75 5.56 -9.65
CA ILE A 55 -8.31 5.06 -8.38
C ILE A 55 -7.19 4.75 -7.38
N LEU A 56 -6.13 4.05 -7.83
CA LEU A 56 -5.01 3.61 -7.02
C LEU A 56 -4.19 4.76 -6.45
N LEU A 57 -3.95 5.83 -7.22
CA LEU A 57 -3.15 6.96 -6.76
C LEU A 57 -3.84 7.69 -5.60
N PRO A 58 -5.11 8.16 -5.71
CA PRO A 58 -5.82 8.75 -4.59
C PRO A 58 -5.97 7.80 -3.41
N TRP A 59 -6.25 6.52 -3.66
CA TRP A 59 -6.42 5.53 -2.60
C TRP A 59 -5.11 5.26 -1.86
N GLY A 60 -4.00 5.10 -2.59
CA GLY A 60 -2.66 4.91 -2.02
C GLY A 60 -2.20 6.15 -1.24
N ILE A 61 -2.52 7.35 -1.71
CA ILE A 61 -2.25 8.60 -0.97
C ILE A 61 -3.05 8.60 0.34
N TYR A 62 -4.35 8.30 0.29
CA TYR A 62 -5.20 8.24 1.48
C TYR A 62 -4.69 7.20 2.48
N ASP A 63 -4.35 6.00 2.02
CA ASP A 63 -3.82 4.93 2.85
C ASP A 63 -2.47 5.32 3.49
N PHE A 64 -1.59 5.99 2.74
CA PHE A 64 -0.34 6.53 3.25
C PHE A 64 -0.56 7.52 4.40
N PHE A 65 -1.49 8.47 4.25
CA PHE A 65 -1.82 9.42 5.31
C PHE A 65 -2.45 8.75 6.53
N LYS A 66 -3.32 7.76 6.31
CA LYS A 66 -3.95 6.97 7.38
C LYS A 66 -2.91 6.19 8.19
N LEU A 67 -1.97 5.54 7.51
CA LEU A 67 -0.86 4.81 8.14
C LEU A 67 0.09 5.76 8.87
N ARG A 68 0.42 6.90 8.28
CA ARG A 68 1.24 7.94 8.92
C ARG A 68 0.61 8.44 10.22
N LYS A 69 -0.72 8.63 10.26
CA LYS A 69 -1.46 8.97 11.50
C LYS A 69 -1.40 7.84 12.54
N LYS A 70 -1.59 6.58 12.14
CA LYS A 70 -1.51 5.42 13.05
C LYS A 70 -0.12 5.25 13.65
N GLN A 71 0.94 5.48 12.88
CA GLN A 71 2.32 5.36 13.36
C GLN A 71 2.68 6.45 14.37
N LYS A 72 2.18 7.68 14.21
CA LYS A 72 2.33 8.74 15.24
C LYS A 72 1.67 8.33 16.57
N HIS A 73 0.43 7.87 16.53
CA HIS A 73 -0.29 7.42 17.73
C HIS A 73 0.35 6.21 18.42
N LYS A 74 0.91 5.27 17.64
CA LYS A 74 1.60 4.10 18.21
C LYS A 74 2.90 4.51 18.92
N LYS A 75 3.62 5.49 18.36
CA LYS A 75 4.84 6.03 18.99
C LYS A 75 4.55 6.74 20.31
N GLU A 76 3.47 7.52 20.39
CA GLU A 76 3.05 8.22 21.62
C GLU A 76 2.51 7.28 22.71
N ALA A 77 2.00 6.09 22.33
CA ALA A 77 1.50 5.10 23.29
C ALA A 77 2.59 4.19 23.86
N ASP A 78 3.71 4.02 23.15
CA ASP A 78 4.89 3.29 23.65
C ASP A 78 5.78 4.17 24.56
N ASP A 79 5.68 5.50 24.42
CA ASP A 79 6.47 6.49 25.20
C ASP A 79 5.80 6.90 26.53
N LYS A 80 4.66 6.28 26.89
CA LYS A 80 3.85 6.63 28.07
C LYS A 80 3.69 5.46 29.03
#